data_AF-A0A959IZC5-F1
#
_entry.id   AF-A0A959IZC5-F1
#
_cell.length_a   1.000
_cell.length_b   1.000
_cell.length_c   1.000
_cell.angle_alpha   90.00
_cell.angle_beta   90.00
_cell.angle_gamma   90.00
#
_symmetry.space_group_name_H-M   'P 1'
#
loop_
_entity.id
_entity.type
_entity.pdbx_description
1 polymer ?
#
loop_
_entity_poly.entity_id
_entity_poly.type
_entity_poly.pdbx_seq_one_letter_code
_entity_poly.pdbx_strand_id
1 'polypeptide(L)'
;MKANKGAGGVDGMQVCDLKAHLQTQGQTLISQIRAGSYQPSPIKGVEIPKSNGKTRLLGVPTATDRVFQQALHQVLEPIFEPDFQPHSYG
;
A
#
# COMPACT_ATOMS: atom_id res chain seq x y z
N MET A 1 -4.18 -10.43 -4.79
CA MET A 1 -3.07 -9.47 -4.52
C MET A 1 -1.67 -10.11 -4.58
N LYS A 2 -1.32 -10.91 -5.61
CA LYS A 2 0.06 -11.44 -5.80
C LYS A 2 0.75 -10.94 -7.08
N ALA A 3 0.05 -10.15 -7.90
CA ALA A 3 0.55 -9.73 -9.21
C ALA A 3 1.55 -8.55 -9.14
N ASN A 4 1.44 -7.69 -8.13
CA ASN A 4 2.30 -6.52 -7.99
C ASN A 4 3.64 -6.92 -7.36
N LYS A 5 4.67 -7.12 -8.19
CA LYS A 5 6.07 -7.41 -7.78
C LYS A 5 6.78 -6.18 -7.22
N GLY A 6 6.10 -5.39 -6.39
CA GLY A 6 6.60 -4.12 -5.87
C GLY A 6 7.76 -4.31 -4.89
N ALA A 7 8.72 -3.38 -4.93
CA ALA A 7 9.83 -3.34 -3.98
C ALA A 7 9.33 -3.22 -2.52
N GLY A 8 10.17 -3.69 -1.58
CA GLY A 8 9.93 -3.52 -0.16
C GLY A 8 9.94 -2.04 0.25
N GLY A 9 9.14 -1.70 1.26
CA GLY A 9 9.09 -0.36 1.82
C GLY A 9 10.33 -0.07 2.66
N VAL A 10 10.19 0.80 3.66
CA VAL A 10 11.29 1.15 4.59
C VAL A 10 11.78 -0.06 5.41
N ASP A 11 10.91 -1.05 5.62
CA ASP A 11 11.19 -2.32 6.29
C ASP A 11 11.93 -3.34 5.42
N GLY A 12 12.07 -3.08 4.11
CA GLY A 12 12.72 -3.96 3.16
C GLY A 12 11.97 -5.27 2.88
N MET A 13 10.78 -5.50 3.47
CA MET A 13 10.04 -6.75 3.34
C MET A 13 9.56 -6.96 1.90
N GLN A 14 9.92 -8.10 1.31
CA GLN A 14 9.46 -8.46 -0.03
C GLN A 14 8.03 -9.01 0.00
N VAL A 15 7.35 -8.93 -1.14
CA VAL A 15 5.97 -9.43 -1.28
C VAL A 15 5.87 -10.95 -1.04
N CYS A 16 6.94 -11.71 -1.29
CA CYS A 16 6.98 -13.14 -0.99
C CYS A 16 6.89 -13.44 0.51
N ASP A 17 7.47 -12.58 1.36
CA ASP A 17 7.54 -12.77 2.80
C ASP A 17 6.26 -12.32 3.51
N LEU A 18 5.48 -11.46 2.85
CA LEU A 18 4.25 -10.86 3.38
C LEU A 18 3.27 -11.89 3.94
N LYS A 19 3.08 -13.03 3.26
CA LYS A 19 2.12 -14.04 3.73
C LYS A 19 2.53 -14.60 5.10
N ALA A 20 3.81 -14.95 5.26
CA ALA A 20 4.32 -15.47 6.52
C ALA A 20 4.27 -14.40 7.63
N HIS A 21 4.59 -13.15 7.28
CA HIS A 21 4.47 -12.02 8.20
C HIS A 21 3.03 -11.84 8.69
N LEU A 22 2.04 -11.83 7.80
CA LEU A 22 0.62 -11.70 8.18
C LEU A 22 0.10 -12.91 8.97
N GLN A 23 0.61 -14.12 8.73
CA GLN A 23 0.24 -15.29 9.52
C GLN A 23 0.70 -15.18 10.98
N THR A 24 1.83 -14.52 11.23
CA THR A 24 2.39 -14.38 12.58
C THR A 24 1.92 -13.11 13.29
N GLN A 25 1.86 -11.98 12.58
CA GLN A 25 1.56 -10.66 13.16
C GLN A 25 0.16 -10.13 12.84
N GLY A 26 -0.58 -10.77 11.92
CA GLY A 26 -1.82 -10.23 11.36
C GLY A 26 -2.90 -9.95 12.40
N GLN A 27 -3.09 -10.83 13.38
CA GLN A 27 -4.11 -10.62 14.43
C GLN A 27 -3.77 -9.43 15.33
N THR A 28 -2.49 -9.24 15.66
CA THR A 28 -2.03 -8.07 16.41
C THR A 28 -2.28 -6.79 15.62
N LEU A 29 -1.93 -6.77 14.34
CA LEU A 29 -2.14 -5.62 13.46
C LEU A 29 -3.64 -5.25 13.34
N ILE A 30 -4.50 -6.25 13.14
CA ILE A 30 -5.97 -6.05 13.10
C ILE A 30 -6.47 -5.47 14.43
N SER A 31 -5.96 -5.97 15.55
CA SER A 31 -6.36 -5.50 16.88
C SER A 31 -5.94 -4.04 17.11
N GLN A 32 -4.74 -3.66 16.69
CA GLN A 32 -4.26 -2.27 16.73
C GLN A 32 -5.10 -1.35 15.84
N ILE A 33 -5.46 -1.80 14.63
CA ILE A 33 -6.33 -1.02 13.73
C ILE A 33 -7.70 -0.78 14.39
N ARG A 34 -8.31 -1.83 14.96
CA ARG A 34 -9.60 -1.72 15.66
C ARG A 34 -9.53 -0.82 16.89
N ALA A 35 -8.39 -0.81 17.58
CA ALA A 35 -8.14 0.05 18.73
C ALA A 35 -7.74 1.49 18.34
N GLY A 36 -7.56 1.78 17.04
CA GLY A 36 -7.07 3.09 16.56
C GLY A 36 -5.61 3.38 16.92
N SER A 37 -4.85 2.38 17.36
CA SER A 37 -3.44 2.51 17.77
C SER A 37 -2.44 2.10 16.70
N TYR A 38 -2.91 1.58 15.57
CA TYR A 38 -2.06 1.25 14.42
C TYR A 38 -1.40 2.50 13.85
N GLN A 39 -0.07 2.49 13.77
CA GLN A 39 0.72 3.53 13.12
C GLN A 39 1.30 3.00 11.80
N PRO A 40 0.87 3.52 10.64
CA PRO A 40 1.47 3.17 9.36
C PRO A 40 2.97 3.47 9.34
N SER A 41 3.73 2.66 8.62
CA SER A 41 5.17 2.88 8.50
C SER A 41 5.47 4.09 7.59
N PRO A 42 6.62 4.76 7.78
CA PRO A 42 7.08 5.78 6.84
C PRO A 42 7.16 5.25 5.41
N ILE A 43 6.87 6.12 4.45
CA ILE A 43 6.95 5.78 3.02
C ILE A 43 8.40 5.88 2.55
N LYS A 44 8.89 4.86 1.85
CA LYS A 44 10.25 4.85 1.28
C LYS A 44 10.30 5.67 -0.01
N GLY A 45 11.18 6.67 -0.05
CA GLY A 45 11.49 7.41 -1.27
C GLY A 45 12.40 6.61 -2.20
N VAL A 46 11.97 6.41 -3.45
CA VAL A 46 12.77 5.76 -4.50
C VAL A 46 12.83 6.68 -5.72
N GLU A 47 14.03 7.08 -6.11
CA GLU A 47 14.23 7.83 -7.36
C GLU A 47 14.24 6.88 -8.55
N ILE A 48 13.40 7.14 -9.54
CA ILE A 48 13.39 6.44 -10.82
C ILE A 48 13.72 7.42 -11.96
N PRO A 49 14.57 7.02 -12.92
CA PRO A 49 14.88 7.87 -14.07
C PRO A 49 13.67 7.98 -15.00
N LYS A 50 13.42 9.18 -15.53
CA LYS A 50 12.51 9.41 -16.65
C LYS A 50 13.27 9.36 -17.97
N SER A 51 12.55 9.13 -19.06
CA SER A 51 13.09 9.15 -20.43
C SER A 51 13.72 10.50 -20.84
N ASN A 52 13.34 11.60 -20.17
CA ASN A 52 13.82 12.95 -20.44
C ASN A 52 15.02 13.38 -19.56
N GLY A 53 15.70 12.44 -18.89
CA GLY A 53 16.87 12.70 -18.06
C GLY A 53 16.58 13.29 -16.68
N LYS A 54 15.31 13.58 -16.34
CA LYS A 54 14.90 13.96 -14.98
C LYS A 54 14.62 12.72 -14.13
N THR A 55 14.54 12.88 -12.80
CA THR A 55 14.09 11.82 -11.89
C THR A 55 12.62 12.01 -11.49
N ARG A 56 11.95 10.91 -11.11
CA ARG A 56 10.66 10.92 -10.39
C ARG A 56 10.91 10.27 -9.03
N LEU A 57 10.55 10.97 -7.96
CA LEU A 57 10.48 10.38 -6.64
C LEU A 57 9.17 9.58 -6.52
N LEU A 58 9.28 8.28 -6.23
CA LEU A 58 8.17 7.42 -5.87
C LEU A 58 8.14 7.20 -4.36
N GLY A 59 6.94 7.26 -3.79
CA GLY A 59 6.69 6.80 -2.44
C GLY A 59 6.29 5.33 -2.45
N VAL A 60 7.07 4.47 -1.82
CA VAL A 60 6.81 3.03 -1.70
C VAL A 60 6.46 2.70 -0.23
N PRO A 61 5.17 2.46 0.10
CA PRO A 61 4.79 2.00 1.43
C PRO A 61 5.28 0.57 1.71
N THR A 62 5.25 0.13 2.97
CA THR A 62 5.55 -1.27 3.32
C THR A 62 4.52 -2.22 2.69
N ALA A 63 4.88 -3.49 2.53
CA ALA A 63 3.97 -4.47 1.96
C ALA A 63 2.72 -4.68 2.85
N THR A 64 2.86 -4.58 4.18
CA THR A 64 1.75 -4.61 5.13
C THR A 64 0.82 -3.41 4.95
N ASP A 65 1.36 -2.19 4.90
CA ASP A 65 0.55 -0.98 4.70
C ASP A 65 -0.23 -1.00 3.38
N ARG A 66 0.38 -1.51 2.30
CA ARG A 66 -0.30 -1.66 1.00
C ARG A 66 -1.50 -2.60 1.07
N VAL A 67 -1.45 -3.65 1.90
CA VAL A 67 -2.61 -4.55 2.09
C VAL A 67 -3.75 -3.81 2.76
N PHE A 68 -3.47 -3.02 3.81
CA PHE A 68 -4.51 -2.27 4.50
C PHE A 68 -5.07 -1.13 3.65
N GLN A 69 -4.22 -0.42 2.92
CA GLN A 69 -4.66 0.58 1.94
C GLN A 69 -5.55 -0.04 0.86
N GLN A 70 -5.20 -1.22 0.33
CA GLN A 70 -6.02 -1.91 -0.65
C GLN A 70 -7.34 -2.41 -0.06
N ALA A 71 -7.34 -2.89 1.19
CA ALA A 71 -8.56 -3.31 1.88
C ALA A 71 -9.51 -2.12 2.07
N LEU A 72 -8.98 -0.96 2.46
CA LEU A 72 -9.74 0.28 2.53
C LEU A 72 -10.31 0.67 1.16
N HIS A 73 -9.46 0.66 0.12
CA HIS A 73 -9.88 0.98 -1.26
C HIS A 73 -11.04 0.11 -1.72
N GLN A 74 -10.98 -1.20 -1.51
CA GLN A 74 -12.03 -2.14 -1.92
C GLN A 74 -13.39 -1.86 -1.26
N VAL A 75 -13.41 -1.21 -0.10
CA VAL A 75 -14.64 -0.82 0.59
C VAL A 75 -15.11 0.55 0.13
N LEU A 76 -14.19 1.50 -0.07
CA LEU A 76 -14.52 2.88 -0.43
C LEU A 76 -14.87 3.05 -1.91
N GLU A 77 -14.19 2.34 -2.80
CA GLU A 77 -14.37 2.39 -4.26
C GLU A 77 -15.86 2.25 -4.65
N PRO A 78 -16.60 1.19 -4.29
CA PRO A 78 -18.01 1.08 -4.68
C PRO A 78 -18.94 2.15 -4.07
N ILE A 79 -18.48 2.88 -3.04
CA ILE A 79 -19.23 3.99 -2.42
C ILE A 79 -19.04 5.27 -3.23
N PHE A 80 -17.80 5.55 -3.65
CA PHE A 80 -17.46 6.81 -4.33
C PHE A 80 -17.54 6.75 -5.86
N GLU A 81 -17.34 5.57 -6.45
CA GLU A 81 -17.34 5.40 -7.91
C GLU A 81 -18.61 5.95 -8.60
N PRO A 82 -19.83 5.75 -8.05
CA PRO A 82 -21.06 6.28 -8.65
C PRO A 82 -21.16 7.80 -8.64
N ASP A 83 -20.45 8.46 -7.72
CA ASP A 83 -20.47 9.92 -7.54
C ASP A 83 -19.44 10.63 -8.42
N PHE A 84 -18.53 9.90 -9.06
CA PHE A 84 -17.55 10.49 -9.98
C PHE A 84 -18.20 11.06 -11.24
N GLN A 85 -17.63 12.16 -11.72
CA GLN A 85 -18.09 12.79 -12.96
C GLN A 85 -17.82 11.86 -14.16
N PRO A 86 -18.68 11.87 -15.20
CA PRO A 86 -18.50 11.02 -16.39
C PRO A 86 -17.17 11.21 -17.14
N HIS A 87 -16.48 12.33 -16.90
CA HIS A 87 -15.20 12.69 -17.49
C HIS A 87 -14.03 12.64 -16.48
N SER A 88 -14.18 11.83 -15.42
CA SER A 88 -13.10 11.45 -14.51
C SER A 88 -12.54 10.09 -14.95
N TYR A 89 -11.25 10.03 -15.30
CA TYR A 89 -10.63 8.84 -15.93
C TYR A 89 -9.38 8.31 -15.20
N GLY A 90 -9.07 8.83 -14.01
CA GLY A 90 -7.80 8.54 -13.34
C GLY A 90 -7.89 8.52 -11.84
#